data_AF-A0A7X9BN65-F1
#
_entry.id   AF-A0A7X9BN65-F1
#
_cell.length_a   1.000
_cell.length_b   1.000
_cell.length_c   1.000
_cell.angle_alpha   90.00
_cell.angle_beta   90.00
_cell.angle_gamma   90.00
#
_symmetry.space_group_name_H-M   'P 1'
#
loop_
_entity.id
_entity.type
_entity.pdbx_description
1 polymer ?
#
loop_
_entity_poly.entity_id
_entity_poly.type
_entity_poly.pdbx_seq_one_letter_code
_entity_poly.pdbx_strand_id
1 'polypeptide(L)'
;ETGRVVGLESSPVVAPLVKWGMAYYETSLNWLREAIRRIEVVQTEHLSFLCQQASGSFDIVYFDPMFREPVRTSQALAPLRAIADAHPLQQETIKEAIRVARRKVVVKERRGSSEFERLGIHTVVGGESSRVAYGVIAVG
;
A
#
# COMPACT_ATOMS: atom_id res chain seq x y z
N GLU A 1 -1.20 -21.86 -5.27
CA GLU A 1 -1.18 -20.39 -5.47
C GLU A 1 0.27 -19.96 -5.67
N THR A 2 0.61 -19.37 -6.82
CA THR A 2 2.01 -19.05 -7.22
C THR A 2 2.31 -17.55 -7.28
N GLY A 3 1.38 -16.72 -6.79
CA GLY A 3 1.54 -15.26 -6.79
C GLY A 3 2.58 -14.78 -5.78
N ARG A 4 3.33 -13.74 -6.13
CA ARG A 4 4.29 -13.05 -5.28
C ARG A 4 3.69 -11.75 -4.75
N VAL A 5 3.83 -11.51 -3.45
CA VAL A 5 3.40 -10.25 -2.80
C VAL A 5 4.59 -9.66 -2.07
N VAL A 6 4.92 -8.41 -2.40
CA VAL A 6 6.01 -7.66 -1.78
C VAL A 6 5.41 -6.46 -1.05
N GLY A 7 5.57 -6.42 0.26
CA GLY A 7 5.21 -5.30 1.12
C GLY A 7 6.42 -4.40 1.36
N LEU A 8 6.28 -3.11 1.06
CA LEU A 8 7.33 -2.12 1.26
C LEU A 8 7.00 -1.28 2.49
N GLU A 9 8.00 -1.04 3.33
CA GLU A 9 7.90 -0.16 4.50
C GLU A 9 9.21 0.64 4.63
N SER A 10 9.13 1.97 4.65
CA SER A 10 10.32 2.82 4.69
C SER A 10 10.93 2.90 6.09
N SER A 11 10.13 2.75 7.14
CA SER A 11 10.60 2.85 8.51
C SER A 11 11.47 1.65 8.91
N PRO A 12 12.72 1.88 9.35
CA PRO A 12 13.62 0.82 9.81
C PRO A 12 13.16 0.16 11.11
N VAL A 13 12.16 0.74 11.79
CA VAL A 13 11.57 0.19 13.02
C VAL A 13 10.30 -0.60 12.68
N VAL A 14 9.42 -0.05 11.84
CA VAL A 14 8.14 -0.70 11.52
C VAL A 14 8.35 -1.94 10.65
N ALA A 15 9.24 -1.89 9.65
CA ALA A 15 9.46 -3.02 8.74
C ALA A 15 9.85 -4.33 9.46
N PRO A 16 10.88 -4.37 10.34
CA PRO A 16 11.22 -5.59 11.06
C PRO A 16 10.13 -6.02 12.05
N LEU A 17 9.41 -5.08 12.68
CA LEU A 17 8.29 -5.40 13.57
C LEU A 17 7.15 -6.09 12.82
N VAL A 18 6.77 -5.58 11.65
CA VAL A 18 5.75 -6.19 10.79
C VAL A 18 6.21 -7.56 10.31
N LYS A 19 7.47 -7.68 9.85
CA LYS A 19 8.05 -8.96 9.41
C LYS A 19 8.02 -10.00 10.52
N TRP A 20 8.40 -9.62 11.75
CA TRP A 20 8.32 -10.48 12.93
C TRP A 20 6.86 -10.85 13.22
N GLY A 21 5.96 -9.88 13.28
CA GLY A 21 4.54 -10.10 13.56
C GLY A 21 3.89 -11.05 12.56
N MET A 22 4.20 -10.93 11.27
CA MET A 22 3.72 -11.85 10.22
C MET A 22 4.24 -13.27 10.38
N ALA A 23 5.53 -13.45 10.74
CA ALA A 23 6.14 -14.76 10.91
C ALA A 23 5.53 -15.55 12.09
N TYR A 24 5.20 -14.84 13.18
CA TYR A 24 4.66 -15.41 14.41
C TYR A 24 3.15 -15.22 14.56
N TYR A 25 2.46 -14.71 13.54
CA TYR A 25 1.01 -14.56 13.59
C TYR A 25 0.33 -15.93 13.65
N GLU A 26 -0.40 -16.18 14.74
CA GLU A 26 -1.15 -17.40 14.94
C GLU A 26 -2.64 -17.19 14.71
N THR A 27 -3.23 -18.08 13.93
CA THR A 27 -4.67 -18.14 13.66
C THR A 27 -5.08 -19.58 13.41
N SER A 28 -6.32 -19.93 13.74
CA SER A 28 -6.91 -21.23 13.39
C SER A 28 -7.20 -21.37 11.89
N LEU A 29 -7.16 -20.25 11.15
CA LEU A 29 -7.40 -20.20 9.71
C LEU A 29 -6.10 -20.49 8.94
N ASN A 30 -5.88 -21.76 8.58
CA ASN A 30 -4.67 -22.19 7.87
C ASN A 30 -4.41 -21.40 6.57
N TRP A 31 -5.45 -21.15 5.77
CA TRP A 31 -5.31 -20.40 4.52
C TRP A 31 -4.77 -18.98 4.75
N LEU A 32 -5.18 -18.32 5.84
CA LEU A 32 -4.75 -16.97 6.18
C LEU A 32 -3.30 -16.97 6.67
N ARG A 33 -2.96 -17.94 7.53
CA ARG A 33 -1.58 -18.15 8.01
C ARG A 33 -0.62 -18.34 6.84
N GLU A 34 -0.98 -19.19 5.89
CA GLU A 34 -0.15 -19.45 4.70
C GLU A 34 -0.08 -18.24 3.76
N ALA A 35 -1.17 -17.46 3.63
CA ALA A 35 -1.14 -16.23 2.86
C ALA A 35 -0.19 -15.18 3.46
N ILE A 36 -0.26 -14.96 4.77
CA ILE A 36 0.59 -13.99 5.48
C ILE A 36 2.07 -14.38 5.37
N ARG A 37 2.40 -15.66 5.53
CA ARG A 37 3.77 -16.18 5.48
C ARG A 37 4.47 -16.01 4.12
N ARG A 38 3.70 -15.83 3.04
CA ARG A 38 4.24 -15.63 1.68
C ARG A 38 4.52 -14.17 1.35
N ILE A 39 4.16 -13.23 2.22
CA ILE A 39 4.42 -11.80 1.99
C ILE A 39 5.90 -11.52 2.25
N GLU A 40 6.60 -11.06 1.21
CA GLU A 40 7.97 -10.56 1.33
C GLU A 40 7.95 -9.13 1.87
N VAL A 41 8.48 -8.91 3.08
CA VAL A 41 8.61 -7.57 3.65
C VAL A 41 10.01 -7.01 3.35
N VAL A 42 10.06 -5.89 2.64
CA VAL A 42 11.29 -5.19 2.27
C VAL A 42 11.31 -3.81 2.92
N GLN A 43 12.35 -3.53 3.69
CA GLN A 43 12.57 -2.20 4.27
C GLN A 43 13.18 -1.31 3.19
N THR A 44 12.39 -0.40 2.62
CA THR A 44 12.81 0.53 1.57
C THR A 44 11.78 1.62 1.39
N GLU A 45 12.22 2.78 0.94
CA GLU A 45 11.34 3.81 0.42
C GLU A 45 10.72 3.32 -0.92
N HIS A 46 9.44 3.63 -1.13
CA HIS A 46 8.63 3.03 -2.19
C HIS A 46 9.01 3.54 -3.59
N LEU A 47 9.28 4.84 -3.75
CA LEU A 47 9.74 5.41 -5.03
C LEU A 47 11.10 4.81 -5.42
N SER A 48 12.02 4.72 -4.46
CA SER A 48 13.35 4.13 -4.63
C SER A 48 13.29 2.67 -5.09
N PHE A 49 12.35 1.89 -4.53
CA PHE A 49 12.12 0.51 -4.96
C PHE A 49 11.55 0.45 -6.38
N LEU A 50 10.53 1.26 -6.68
CA LEU A 50 9.87 1.29 -7.99
C LEU A 50 10.85 1.64 -9.11
N CYS A 51 11.72 2.64 -8.90
CA CYS A 51 12.75 3.03 -9.87
C CYS A 51 13.71 1.89 -10.23
N GLN A 52 13.93 0.93 -9.33
CA GLN A 52 14.80 -0.22 -9.57
C GLN A 52 14.08 -1.40 -10.27
N GLN A 53 12.75 -1.37 -10.35
CA GLN A 53 11.99 -2.45 -10.98
C GLN A 53 11.92 -2.28 -12.49
N ALA A 54 11.94 -3.39 -13.22
CA ALA A 54 11.66 -3.40 -14.65
C ALA A 54 10.20 -3.00 -14.93
N SER A 55 9.95 -2.43 -16.10
CA SER A 55 8.59 -2.09 -16.55
C SER A 55 7.73 -3.36 -16.65
N GLY A 56 6.48 -3.28 -16.19
CA GLY A 56 5.56 -4.43 -16.19
C GLY A 56 6.04 -5.62 -15.33
N SER A 57 6.89 -5.43 -14.33
CA SER A 57 7.35 -6.51 -13.46
C SER A 57 6.31 -6.95 -12.42
N PHE A 58 5.34 -6.09 -12.08
CA PHE A 58 4.22 -6.43 -11.18
C PHE A 58 2.89 -6.37 -11.91
N ASP A 59 1.93 -7.23 -11.56
CA ASP A 59 0.59 -7.14 -12.14
C ASP A 59 -0.19 -5.93 -11.60
N ILE A 60 -0.05 -5.67 -10.30
CA ILE A 60 -0.75 -4.61 -9.57
C ILE A 60 0.25 -3.91 -8.66
N VAL A 61 0.18 -2.58 -8.60
CA VAL A 61 0.81 -1.76 -7.56
C VAL A 61 -0.29 -1.16 -6.69
N TYR A 62 -0.21 -1.35 -5.38
CA TYR A 62 -1.23 -0.91 -4.42
C TYR A 62 -0.61 -0.02 -3.35
N PHE A 63 -1.23 1.15 -3.14
CA PHE A 63 -0.84 2.09 -2.09
C PHE A 63 -1.95 2.21 -1.05
N ASP A 64 -1.59 2.00 0.22
CA ASP A 64 -2.44 2.29 1.39
C ASP A 64 -1.67 3.22 2.34
N PRO A 65 -1.49 4.50 1.95
CA PRO A 65 -0.77 5.45 2.77
C PRO A 65 -1.49 5.65 4.11
N MET A 66 -0.73 5.94 5.16
CA MET A 66 -1.35 6.38 6.40
C MET A 66 -2.10 7.69 6.16
N PHE A 67 -3.42 7.68 6.39
CA PHE A 67 -4.23 8.89 6.23
C PHE A 67 -3.72 10.02 7.12
N ARG A 68 -3.53 11.21 6.54
CA ARG A 68 -3.07 12.42 7.25
C ARG A 68 -4.02 12.81 8.37
N GLU A 69 -5.31 12.67 8.13
CA GLU A 69 -6.30 12.70 9.18
C GLU A 69 -6.53 11.26 9.69
N PRO A 70 -6.23 10.96 10.96
CA PRO A 70 -6.48 9.64 11.52
C PRO A 70 -7.98 9.33 11.51
N VAL A 71 -8.37 8.14 11.06
CA VAL A 71 -9.72 7.66 11.37
C VAL A 71 -9.71 7.39 12.87
N ARG A 72 -10.42 8.23 13.65
CA ARG A 72 -10.34 8.23 15.13
C ARG A 72 -10.64 6.87 15.79
N THR A 73 -11.25 5.95 15.07
CA THR A 73 -11.56 4.59 15.54
C THR A 73 -10.42 3.57 15.40
N SER A 74 -9.32 3.85 14.69
CA SER A 74 -8.21 2.89 14.57
C SER A 74 -7.13 3.14 15.64
N GLN A 75 -7.40 2.68 16.87
CA GLN A 75 -6.47 2.85 18.00
C GLN A 75 -5.24 1.93 17.92
N ALA A 76 -5.37 0.74 17.32
CA ALA A 76 -4.32 -0.28 17.31
C ALA A 76 -3.02 0.16 16.59
N LEU A 77 -3.14 1.01 15.56
CA LEU A 77 -1.98 1.51 14.81
C LEU A 77 -1.49 2.87 15.31
N ALA A 78 -2.11 3.45 16.33
CA ALA A 78 -1.75 4.78 16.83
C ALA A 78 -0.27 4.88 17.24
N PRO A 79 0.35 3.88 17.91
CA PRO A 79 1.77 3.93 18.25
C PRO A 79 2.69 3.94 17.02
N LEU A 80 2.30 3.22 15.95
CA LEU A 80 3.11 3.13 14.73
C LEU A 80 3.11 4.43 13.93
N ARG A 81 2.05 5.25 14.04
CA ARG A 81 1.96 6.53 13.30
C ARG A 81 3.10 7.49 13.61
N ALA A 82 3.62 7.48 14.83
CA ALA A 82 4.73 8.36 15.22
C ALA A 82 6.06 8.00 14.55
N ILE A 83 6.18 6.76 14.07
CA ILE A 83 7.40 6.19 13.48
C ILE A 83 7.20 5.73 12.04
N ALA A 84 6.05 6.04 11.46
CA ALA A 84 5.68 5.75 10.09
C ALA A 84 5.88 6.97 9.20
N ASP A 85 6.05 6.73 7.92
CA ASP A 85 6.16 7.79 6.93
C ASP A 85 4.80 8.46 6.69
N ALA A 86 4.74 9.76 6.99
CA ALA A 86 3.53 10.57 6.82
C ALA A 86 3.51 11.34 5.49
N HIS A 87 4.53 11.20 4.65
CA HIS A 87 4.63 11.99 3.42
C HIS A 87 3.54 11.59 2.41
N PRO A 88 2.96 12.58 1.70
CA PRO A 88 2.12 12.33 0.54
C PRO A 88 2.81 11.44 -0.50
N LEU A 89 2.04 10.62 -1.20
CA LEU A 89 2.49 10.06 -2.47
C LEU A 89 2.82 11.20 -3.44
N GLN A 90 3.93 11.10 -4.15
CA GLN A 90 4.31 12.09 -5.15
C GLN A 90 3.74 11.68 -6.52
N GLN A 91 3.57 12.65 -7.43
CA GLN A 91 3.18 12.32 -8.80
C GLN A 91 4.22 11.43 -9.48
N GLU A 92 5.50 11.61 -9.15
CA GLU A 92 6.59 10.75 -9.63
C GLU A 92 6.41 9.29 -9.20
N THR A 93 6.00 9.05 -7.96
CA THR A 93 5.64 7.71 -7.46
C THR A 93 4.55 7.06 -8.32
N ILE A 94 3.54 7.83 -8.71
CA ILE A 94 2.45 7.31 -9.55
C ILE A 94 2.95 6.97 -10.96
N LYS A 95 3.81 7.80 -11.55
CA LYS A 95 4.40 7.52 -12.87
C LYS A 95 5.21 6.22 -12.85
N GLU A 96 6.06 6.04 -11.84
CA GLU A 96 6.86 4.83 -11.70
C GLU A 96 5.99 3.60 -11.40
N ALA A 97 4.94 3.75 -10.61
CA ALA A 97 3.96 2.69 -10.38
C ALA A 97 3.25 2.26 -11.67
N ILE A 98 2.87 3.20 -12.53
CA ILE A 98 2.27 2.91 -13.83
C ILE A 98 3.28 2.15 -14.70
N ARG A 99 4.54 2.59 -14.75
CA ARG A 99 5.60 1.91 -15.52
C ARG A 99 5.79 0.46 -15.05
N VAL A 100 5.77 0.22 -13.75
CA VAL A 100 6.03 -1.08 -13.12
C VAL A 100 4.83 -2.03 -13.19
N ALA A 101 3.60 -1.51 -13.17
CA ALA A 101 2.37 -2.30 -13.22
C ALA A 101 2.05 -2.80 -14.65
N ARG A 102 1.52 -4.03 -14.76
CA ARG A 102 1.01 -4.59 -16.03
C ARG A 102 -0.48 -4.35 -16.23
N ARG A 103 -1.23 -4.10 -15.16
CA ARG A 103 -2.69 -4.02 -15.22
C ARG A 103 -3.25 -2.80 -14.53
N LYS A 104 -2.89 -2.58 -13.27
CA LYS A 104 -3.51 -1.53 -12.46
C LYS A 104 -2.57 -0.94 -11.42
N VAL A 105 -2.70 0.36 -11.21
CA VAL A 105 -2.26 1.04 -10.00
C VAL A 105 -3.50 1.38 -9.17
N VAL A 106 -3.48 1.07 -7.89
CA VAL A 106 -4.59 1.33 -6.97
C VAL A 106 -4.10 2.14 -5.79
N VAL A 107 -4.78 3.26 -5.51
CA VAL A 107 -4.48 4.13 -4.38
C VAL A 107 -5.70 4.17 -3.47
N LYS A 108 -5.55 3.75 -2.23
CA LYS A 108 -6.57 3.92 -1.20
C LYS A 108 -6.42 5.29 -0.57
N GLU A 109 -7.55 5.99 -0.43
CA GLU A 109 -7.60 7.30 0.21
C GLU A 109 -8.95 7.50 0.93
N ARG A 110 -9.02 8.47 1.84
CA ARG A 110 -10.29 8.96 2.37
C ARG A 110 -11.21 9.45 1.26
N ARG A 111 -12.49 9.14 1.42
CA ARG A 111 -13.54 9.73 0.60
C ARG A 111 -13.56 11.25 0.80
N GLY A 112 -13.59 12.00 -0.29
CA GLY A 112 -13.59 13.47 -0.27
C GLY A 112 -12.20 14.12 -0.14
N SER A 113 -11.13 13.32 -0.08
CA SER A 113 -9.77 13.85 -0.17
C SER A 113 -9.48 14.41 -1.57
N SER A 114 -8.76 15.53 -1.65
CA SER A 114 -8.28 16.12 -2.90
C SER A 114 -7.06 15.37 -3.49
N GLU A 115 -6.58 14.33 -2.82
CA GLU A 115 -5.38 13.59 -3.25
C GLU A 115 -5.57 12.87 -4.59
N PHE A 116 -6.77 12.37 -4.89
CA PHE A 116 -7.03 11.78 -6.21
C PHE A 116 -6.84 12.81 -7.32
N GLU A 117 -7.39 14.02 -7.15
CA GLU A 117 -7.23 15.11 -8.11
C GLU A 117 -5.76 15.54 -8.22
N ARG A 118 -5.07 15.73 -7.07
CA ARG A 118 -3.65 16.10 -7.03
C ARG A 118 -2.75 15.08 -7.73
N LEU A 119 -3.09 13.80 -7.65
CA LEU A 119 -2.38 12.70 -8.27
C LEU A 119 -2.84 12.40 -9.71
N GLY A 120 -3.85 13.11 -10.22
CA GLY A 120 -4.39 12.89 -11.58
C GLY A 120 -5.19 11.58 -11.73
N ILE A 121 -5.80 11.08 -10.65
CA ILE A 121 -6.58 9.84 -10.64
C ILE A 121 -8.06 10.17 -10.84
N HIS A 122 -8.62 9.76 -11.99
CA HIS A 122 -9.99 10.10 -12.37
C HIS A 122 -11.01 8.99 -12.09
N THR A 123 -10.59 7.72 -12.11
CA THR A 123 -11.48 6.61 -11.78
C THR A 123 -11.41 6.32 -10.30
N VAL A 124 -12.48 6.65 -9.57
CA VAL A 124 -12.59 6.42 -8.13
C VAL A 124 -13.76 5.47 -7.88
N VAL A 125 -13.50 4.39 -7.13
CA VAL A 125 -14.51 3.40 -6.74
C VAL A 125 -14.62 3.33 -5.21
N GLY A 126 -15.84 3.17 -4.69
CA GLY A 126 -16.08 3.02 -3.27
C GLY A 126 -17.56 2.98 -2.94
N GLY A 127 -17.94 2.25 -1.89
CA GLY A 127 -19.33 2.21 -1.43
C GLY A 127 -19.79 3.58 -0.91
N GLU A 128 -21.06 3.93 -1.12
CA GLU A 128 -21.65 5.22 -0.73
C GLU A 128 -21.44 5.57 0.75
N SER A 129 -21.51 4.57 1.63
CA SER A 129 -21.32 4.71 3.08
C SER A 129 -19.87 4.55 3.55
N SER A 130 -18.93 4.22 2.65
CA SER A 130 -17.53 3.99 3.01
C SER A 130 -16.79 5.30 3.28
N ARG A 131 -16.00 5.34 4.35
CA ARG A 131 -15.08 6.45 4.68
C ARG A 131 -13.84 6.48 3.78
N VAL A 132 -13.58 5.40 3.05
CA VAL A 132 -12.45 5.26 2.13
C VAL A 132 -12.96 5.01 0.71
N ALA A 133 -12.18 5.45 -0.26
CA ALA A 133 -12.37 5.19 -1.67
C ALA A 133 -11.04 4.74 -2.28
N TYR A 134 -11.12 4.17 -3.48
CA TYR A 134 -9.98 3.62 -4.19
C TYR A 134 -9.89 4.30 -5.56
N GLY A 135 -8.81 5.04 -5.76
CA GLY A 135 -8.40 5.53 -7.06
C GLY A 135 -7.78 4.38 -7.85
N VAL A 136 -8.23 4.18 -9.08
CA VAL A 136 -7.79 3.09 -9.96
C VAL A 136 -7.26 3.68 -11.26
N ILE A 137 -6.04 3.34 -11.61
CA ILE A 137 -5.45 3.65 -12.91
C ILE A 137 -5.31 2.33 -13.65
N ALA A 138 -5.96 2.19 -14.81
CA ALA A 138 -5.72 1.06 -15.70
C ALA A 138 -4.40 1.29 -16.46
N VAL A 139 -3.60 0.23 -16.58
CA VAL A 139 -2.33 0.20 -17.29
C VAL A 139 -2.42 -0.92 -18.31
N GLY A 140 -2.17 -0.60 -19.58
CA GLY A 140 -2.39 -1.51 -20.72
C GLY A 140 -3.06 -0.79 -21.86
#